data_AF-A0A3D2RUM8-F1
#
_entry.id   AF-A0A3D2RUM8-F1
#
_cell.length_a   1.000
_cell.length_b   1.000
_cell.length_c   1.000
_cell.angle_alpha   90.00
_cell.angle_beta   90.00
_cell.angle_gamma   90.00
#
_symmetry.space_group_name_H-M   'P 1'
#
loop_
_entity.id
_entity.type
_entity.pdbx_description
1 polymer ?
#
loop_
_entity_poly.entity_id
_entity_poly.type
_entity_poly.pdbx_seq_one_letter_code
_entity_poly.pdbx_strand_id
1 'polypeptide(L)' 'MSKTNRQFVLASRPSGYPKESDFDLIELPVSKPNDGQLLVRTIFLSVDPYMR' A
#
# COMPACT_ATOMS: atom_id res chain seq x y z
N MET A 1 14.51 0.21 -17.18
CA MET A 1 14.06 -0.44 -15.91
C MET A 1 12.65 0.08 -15.63
N SER A 2 11.64 -0.79 -15.64
CA SER A 2 10.25 -0.40 -15.28
C SER A 2 10.21 0.02 -13.80
N LYS A 3 9.46 1.07 -13.46
CA LYS A 3 9.26 1.45 -12.05
C LYS A 3 8.15 0.58 -11.46
N THR A 4 8.42 0.02 -10.28
CA THR A 4 7.48 -0.82 -9.53
C THR A 4 6.80 0.01 -8.43
N ASN A 5 5.49 -0.14 -8.31
CA ASN A 5 4.68 0.32 -7.19
C ASN A 5 4.53 -0.82 -6.17
N ARG A 6 5.20 -0.68 -5.03
CA ARG A 6 5.10 -1.62 -3.90
C ARG A 6 3.91 -1.24 -3.05
N GLN A 7 3.05 -2.21 -2.72
CA GLN A 7 1.84 -1.98 -1.96
C GLN A 7 1.74 -2.98 -0.81
N PHE A 8 1.51 -2.48 0.41
CA PHE A 8 1.02 -3.30 1.50
C PHE A 8 -0.50 -3.36 1.40
N VAL A 9 -1.04 -4.55 1.10
CA VAL A 9 -2.48 -4.79 1.01
C VAL A 9 -2.96 -5.61 2.19
N LEU A 10 -4.20 -5.41 2.61
CA LEU A 10 -4.81 -6.19 3.69
C LEU A 10 -5.22 -7.56 3.15
N ALA A 11 -4.48 -8.60 3.52
CA ALA A 11 -4.73 -9.99 3.14
C ALA A 11 -5.86 -10.60 3.98
N SER A 12 -5.89 -10.29 5.27
CA SER A 12 -6.96 -10.66 6.18
C SER A 12 -7.22 -9.58 7.24
N ARG A 13 -8.44 -9.52 7.76
CA ARG A 13 -8.73 -8.64 8.91
C ARG A 13 -8.11 -9.22 10.18
N PRO A 14 -7.32 -8.43 10.94
CA PRO A 14 -6.73 -8.90 12.18
C PRO A 14 -7.79 -9.37 13.19
N SER A 15 -7.44 -10.41 13.94
CA SER A 15 -8.15 -10.82 15.15
C SER A 15 -7.22 -10.59 16.34
N GLY A 16 -7.47 -9.51 17.10
CA GLY A 16 -6.52 -9.02 18.10
C GLY A 16 -5.47 -8.10 17.48
N TYR A 17 -4.20 -8.28 17.84
CA TYR A 17 -3.11 -7.50 17.25
C TYR A 17 -2.84 -7.94 15.79
N PRO A 18 -2.48 -7.00 14.90
CA PRO A 18 -2.05 -7.35 13.55
C PRO A 18 -0.82 -8.25 13.56
N LYS A 19 -0.81 -9.23 12.68
CA LYS A 19 0.32 -10.14 12.43
C LYS A 19 0.76 -10.03 10.98
N GLU A 20 1.95 -10.54 10.67
CA GLU A 20 2.52 -10.48 9.32
C GLU A 20 1.58 -11.08 8.26
N SER A 21 0.89 -12.17 8.58
CA SER A 21 -0.06 -12.82 7.65
C SER A 21 -1.34 -12.03 7.37
N ASP A 22 -1.59 -10.92 8.09
CA ASP A 22 -2.71 -10.03 7.78
C ASP A 22 -2.40 -9.09 6.60
N PHE A 23 -1.14 -9.00 6.16
CA PHE A 23 -0.72 -8.12 5.08
C PHE A 23 0.15 -8.83 4.04
N ASP A 24 -0.08 -8.51 2.77
CA ASP A 24 0.80 -8.91 1.68
C ASP A 24 1.55 -7.69 1.13
N LEU A 25 2.85 -7.87 0.86
CA LEU A 25 3.62 -6.94 0.05
C LEU A 25 3.55 -7.37 -1.41
N ILE A 26 2.79 -6.64 -2.21
CA ILE A 26 2.65 -6.90 -3.65
C ILE A 26 3.40 -5.85 -4.48
N GLU A 27 3.78 -6.26 -5.69
CA GLU A 27 4.48 -5.43 -6.66
C GLU A 27 3.65 -5.29 -7.94
N LEU A 28 3.35 -4.06 -8.31
CA LEU A 28 2.61 -3.73 -9.54
C LEU A 28 3.40 -2.74 -10.39
N PRO A 29 3.20 -2.68 -11.72
CA PRO A 29 3.76 -1.59 -12.52
C PRO A 29 3.18 -0.25 -12.05
N VAL A 30 4.00 0.82 -12.09
CA VAL A 30 3.50 2.18 -11.83
C VAL A 30 2.49 2.59 -12.91
N SER A 31 1.25 2.82 -12.52
CA SER A 31 0.16 3.26 -13.41
C SER A 31 0.39 4.69 -13.93
N LYS A 32 -0.10 4.95 -15.15
CA LYS A 32 -0.18 6.32 -15.69
C LYS A 32 -1.46 6.99 -15.17
N PRO A 33 -1.40 8.24 -14.66
CA PRO A 33 -2.60 8.97 -14.28
C PRO A 33 -3.44 9.31 -15.51
N ASN A 34 -4.77 9.28 -15.37
CA ASN A 34 -5.71 9.80 -16.36
C ASN A 34 -5.87 11.33 -16.21
N ASP A 35 -6.67 11.94 -17.08
CA ASP A 35 -7.00 13.37 -16.99
C ASP A 35 -7.59 13.73 -15.63
N GLY A 36 -7.03 14.77 -15.01
CA GLY A 36 -7.40 15.22 -13.66
C GLY A 36 -6.78 14.41 -12.51
N GLN A 37 -5.96 13.40 -12.77
CA GLN A 37 -5.25 12.62 -11.74
C GLN A 37 -3.78 13.02 -11.61
N LEU A 38 -3.17 12.68 -10.47
CA LEU A 38 -1.76 12.90 -10.18
C LEU A 38 -1.07 11.57 -9.84
N LEU A 39 0.20 11.45 -10.25
CA LEU A 39 1.08 10.38 -9.78
C LEU A 39 1.96 10.90 -8.64
N VAL A 40 1.81 10.30 -7.45
CA VAL A 40 2.53 10.71 -6.24
C VAL A 40 3.51 9.62 -5.83
N ARG A 41 4.73 10.02 -5.44
CA ARG A 41 5.70 9.13 -4.79
C ARG A 41 5.65 9.37 -3.28
N THR A 42 5.18 8.39 -2.53
CA THR A 42 5.21 8.44 -1.06
C THR A 42 6.64 8.47 -0.55
N ILE A 43 6.95 9.46 0.31
CA ILE A 43 8.24 9.59 1.00
C ILE A 43 8.09 9.20 2.47
N PHE A 44 6.97 9.58 3.09
CA PHE A 44 6.59 9.23 4.45
C PHE A 44 5.14 8.74 4.48
N LEU A 45 4.85 7.80 5.38
CA LEU A 45 3.52 7.26 5.62
C LEU A 45 3.25 7.33 7.12
N SER A 46 2.12 7.93 7.51
CA SER A 46 1.66 7.90 8.90
C SER A 46 1.17 6.50 9.24
N VAL A 47 1.44 6.04 10.45
CA VAL A 47 0.89 4.80 11.01
C VAL A 47 0.27 5.16 12.35
N ASP A 48 -1.05 5.00 12.43
CA ASP A 48 -1.85 5.58 13.50
C ASP A 48 -2.69 4.51 14.21
N PRO A 49 -3.00 4.67 15.52
CA PRO A 49 -3.81 3.70 16.27
C PRO A 49 -5.22 3.44 15.72
N TYR A 50 -5.76 4.32 14.88
CA TYR A 50 -7.06 4.11 14.25
C TYR A 50 -7.02 3.07 13.11
N MET A 51 -5.83 2.70 12.62
CA MET A 51 -5.63 1.67 11.60
C MET A 51 -5.82 0.28 12.23
N ARG A 52 -7.09 -0.11 12.42
CA ARG A 52 -7.51 -1.41 12.95
C ARG A 52 -8.12 -2.29 11.87
#